data_AF-A0A915MAF6-F1
#
_entry.id   AF-A0A915MAF6-F1
#
_cell.length_a   1.000
_cell.length_b   1.000
_cell.length_c   1.000
_cell.angle_alpha   90.00
_cell.angle_beta   90.00
_cell.angle_gamma   90.00
#
_symmetry.space_group_name_H-M   'P 1'
#
loop_
_entity.id
_entity.type
_entity.pdbx_description
1 polymer ?
#
loop_
_entity_poly.entity_id
_entity_poly.type
_entity_poly.pdbx_seq_one_letter_code
_entity_poly.pdbx_strand_id
1 'polypeptide(L)'
;MQDCCAQTEPMERYTQLVYENLLLKSQLKNLKEENVNQAKKKNQCKEAALKPRKLLENLTNKQKTRRADEIAKFIKNRSPSAERDSGHQLIRTLSKKIVGESPLKENKFNVEDDLFVTLHCGISFNQRKILTKEFIQRGIDCFAPTSKLMEIKQEMAKQLKVKIYREWTSPTLLCLNVEELLQIRIQSLAKNGLLVTREEFSGKIVLAIAVDKGGSHGTKFGFLIGNTPNPSSPSNFTILALYRGDDNRVELESRLGHVLDQIKEINQITYILNGKEIASEIQWMLTGDVKFIGSFMGHQGSAARYPCPICESTKTELCEEKGPKRTLDGIVPNEKSYTRKPLLPIMFFHKN
;
A
#
# COMPACT_ATOMS: atom_id res chain seq x y z
N MET A 1 -10.41 53.70 60.45
CA MET A 1 -11.21 53.68 59.20
C MET A 1 -11.30 52.24 58.75
N GLN A 2 -12.49 51.89 58.29
CA GLN A 2 -12.97 50.55 57.94
C GLN A 2 -12.06 49.82 56.94
N ASP A 3 -12.08 48.48 57.00
CA ASP A 3 -12.50 47.69 55.83
C ASP A 3 -12.90 46.27 56.26
N CYS A 4 -14.21 46.07 56.38
CA CYS A 4 -14.87 44.76 56.39
C CYS A 4 -15.25 44.44 54.93
N CYS A 5 -14.44 43.65 54.23
CA CYS A 5 -14.83 43.09 52.94
C CYS A 5 -15.27 41.63 53.14
N ALA A 6 -16.57 41.40 52.95
CA ALA A 6 -17.26 40.15 53.17
C ALA A 6 -16.95 39.10 52.09
N GLN A 7 -16.63 37.89 52.54
CA GLN A 7 -16.45 36.69 51.73
C GLN A 7 -17.81 36.24 51.14
N THR A 8 -17.97 36.29 49.82
CA THR A 8 -19.19 35.84 49.10
C THR A 8 -18.92 34.79 48.01
N GLU A 9 -17.78 34.09 48.07
CA GLU A 9 -17.42 33.05 47.08
C GLU A 9 -17.89 31.58 47.32
N PRO A 10 -18.50 31.15 48.45
CA PRO A 10 -18.84 29.72 48.62
C PRO A 10 -20.05 29.23 47.80
N MET A 11 -21.02 30.11 47.52
CA MET A 11 -22.34 29.68 46.98
C MET A 11 -22.35 29.47 45.46
N GLU A 12 -21.61 30.29 44.71
CA GLU A 12 -21.53 30.15 43.24
C GLU A 12 -20.84 28.85 42.84
N ARG A 13 -19.74 28.52 43.53
CA ARG A 13 -18.99 27.26 43.31
C ARG A 13 -19.83 26.03 43.62
N TYR A 14 -20.66 26.09 44.67
CA TYR A 14 -21.58 25.00 45.00
C TYR A 14 -22.66 24.81 43.92
N THR A 15 -23.23 25.91 43.44
CA THR A 15 -24.27 25.90 42.39
C THR A 15 -23.73 25.32 41.08
N GLN A 16 -22.49 25.67 40.72
CA GLN A 16 -21.83 25.16 39.51
C GLN A 16 -21.55 23.65 39.60
N LEU A 17 -21.09 23.15 40.75
CA LEU A 17 -20.89 21.71 40.99
C LEU A 17 -22.19 20.90 40.94
N VAL A 18 -23.30 21.47 41.40
CA VAL A 18 -24.63 20.83 41.30
C VAL A 18 -25.07 20.74 39.84
N TYR A 19 -24.86 21.80 39.05
CA TYR A 19 -25.20 21.81 37.63
C TYR A 19 -24.39 20.79 36.83
N GLU A 20 -23.07 20.73 37.04
CA GLU A 20 -22.19 19.74 36.40
C GLU A 20 -22.60 18.30 36.74
N ASN A 21 -22.96 18.02 38.00
CA ASN A 21 -23.45 16.71 38.40
C ASN A 21 -24.76 16.31 37.73
N LEU A 22 -25.69 17.25 37.56
CA LEU A 22 -26.95 16.99 36.86
C LEU A 22 -26.72 16.71 35.37
N LEU A 23 -25.79 17.44 34.74
CA LEU A 23 -25.42 17.22 33.35
C LEU A 23 -24.79 15.83 33.14
N LEU A 24 -23.86 15.43 34.03
CA LEU A 24 -23.24 14.10 34.01
C LEU A 24 -24.26 12.97 34.19
N LYS A 25 -25.24 13.15 35.09
CA LYS A 25 -26.31 12.16 35.28
C LYS A 25 -27.20 12.02 34.03
N SER A 26 -27.49 13.13 33.36
CA SER A 26 -28.24 13.12 32.09
C SER A 26 -27.47 12.39 30.98
N GLN A 27 -26.18 12.68 30.82
CA GLN A 27 -25.32 12.01 29.84
C GLN A 27 -25.21 10.50 30.09
N LEU A 28 -25.05 10.07 31.35
CA LEU A 28 -25.02 8.66 31.72
C LEU A 28 -26.34 7.94 31.45
N LYS A 29 -27.48 8.62 31.59
CA LYS A 29 -28.79 8.04 31.27
C LYS A 29 -28.92 7.81 29.77
N ASN A 30 -28.55 8.78 28.94
CA ASN A 30 -28.58 8.67 27.48
C ASN A 30 -27.67 7.53 26.98
N LEU A 31 -26.45 7.42 27.51
CA LEU A 31 -25.51 6.34 27.18
C LEU A 31 -26.08 4.95 27.54
N LYS A 32 -26.79 4.83 28.67
CA LYS A 32 -27.44 3.56 29.05
C LYS A 32 -28.57 3.20 28.09
N GLU A 33 -29.41 4.17 27.71
CA GLU A 33 -30.51 3.96 26.76
C GLU A 33 -29.99 3.59 25.36
N GLU A 34 -28.93 4.23 24.88
CA GLU A 34 -28.27 3.89 23.61
C GLU A 34 -27.71 2.46 23.63
N ASN A 35 -27.05 2.06 24.72
CA ASN A 35 -26.52 0.71 24.87
C ASN A 35 -27.62 -0.36 24.90
N VAL A 36 -28.73 -0.10 25.58
CA VAL A 36 -29.90 -1.00 25.60
C VAL A 36 -30.51 -1.12 24.20
N ASN A 37 -30.64 -0.02 23.47
CA ASN A 37 -31.17 -0.02 22.11
C ASN A 37 -30.25 -0.75 21.12
N GLN A 38 -28.92 -0.60 21.26
CA GLN A 38 -27.94 -1.37 20.48
C GLN A 38 -28.00 -2.87 20.80
N ALA A 39 -28.17 -3.24 22.08
CA ALA A 39 -28.32 -4.63 22.50
C ALA A 39 -29.61 -5.26 21.95
N LYS A 40 -30.74 -4.54 22.00
CA LYS A 40 -32.02 -4.97 21.41
C LYS A 40 -31.91 -5.18 19.89
N LYS A 41 -31.27 -4.25 19.15
CA LYS A 41 -31.00 -4.41 17.71
C LYS A 41 -30.13 -5.63 17.40
N LYS A 42 -29.08 -5.89 18.21
CA LYS A 42 -28.23 -7.08 18.07
C LYS A 42 -29.01 -8.38 18.31
N ASN A 43 -29.93 -8.40 19.28
CA ASN A 43 -30.74 -9.59 19.57
C ASN A 43 -31.81 -9.85 18.50
N GLN A 44 -32.48 -8.81 17.97
CA GLN A 44 -33.39 -8.96 16.83
C GLN A 44 -32.70 -9.50 15.57
N CYS A 45 -31.46 -9.09 15.29
CA CYS A 45 -30.67 -9.65 14.20
C CYS A 45 -30.29 -11.12 14.41
N LYS A 46 -30.17 -11.59 15.66
CA LYS A 46 -29.85 -12.99 15.97
C LYS A 46 -31.06 -13.91 15.80
N GLU A 47 -32.26 -13.46 16.15
CA GLU A 47 -33.49 -14.28 16.02
C GLU A 47 -33.91 -14.48 14.55
N ALA A 48 -33.67 -13.51 13.68
CA ALA A 48 -33.90 -13.66 12.23
C ALA A 48 -32.94 -14.64 11.53
N ALA A 49 -31.86 -15.07 12.20
CA ALA A 49 -30.83 -15.94 11.64
C ALA A 49 -31.10 -17.45 11.80
N LEU A 50 -32.22 -17.85 12.42
CA LEU A 50 -32.44 -19.23 12.89
C LEU A 50 -33.16 -20.17 11.91
N LYS A 51 -33.59 -19.73 10.73
CA LYS A 51 -34.05 -20.69 9.71
C LYS A 51 -32.84 -21.25 8.96
N PRO A 52 -32.54 -22.56 9.03
CA PRO A 52 -31.44 -23.15 8.29
C PRO A 52 -31.63 -22.86 6.81
N ARG A 53 -30.65 -22.17 6.22
CA ARG A 53 -30.71 -21.79 4.82
C ARG A 53 -30.60 -23.06 3.97
N LYS A 54 -31.51 -23.22 2.99
CA LYS A 54 -31.42 -24.31 1.99
C LYS A 54 -30.03 -24.32 1.34
N LEU A 55 -29.47 -25.52 1.13
CA LEU A 55 -28.25 -25.75 0.35
C LEU A 55 -28.36 -25.12 -1.05
N LEU A 56 -27.23 -24.71 -1.64
CA LEU A 56 -27.22 -23.95 -2.91
C LEU A 56 -27.90 -24.73 -4.05
N GLU A 57 -27.70 -26.04 -4.06
CA GLU A 57 -28.29 -27.04 -4.97
C GLU A 57 -29.83 -27.01 -4.93
N ASN A 58 -30.39 -26.77 -3.74
CA ASN A 58 -31.83 -26.81 -3.46
C ASN A 58 -32.51 -25.43 -3.60
N LEU A 59 -31.85 -24.48 -4.27
CA LEU A 59 -32.37 -23.13 -4.52
C LEU A 59 -32.89 -22.98 -5.93
N THR A 60 -33.98 -22.24 -6.05
CA THR A 60 -34.43 -21.69 -7.34
C THR A 60 -33.40 -20.69 -7.89
N ASN A 61 -33.38 -20.49 -9.21
CA ASN A 61 -32.48 -19.51 -9.84
C ASN A 61 -32.64 -18.10 -9.25
N LYS A 62 -33.88 -17.66 -9.00
CA LYS A 62 -34.15 -16.36 -8.35
C LYS A 62 -33.54 -16.25 -6.95
N GLN A 63 -33.53 -17.34 -6.18
CA GLN A 63 -32.90 -17.37 -4.86
C GLN A 63 -31.37 -17.41 -4.96
N LYS A 64 -30.80 -18.09 -5.96
CA LYS A 64 -29.37 -18.08 -6.25
C LYS A 64 -28.90 -16.68 -6.62
N THR A 65 -29.60 -15.98 -7.53
CA THR A 65 -29.31 -14.59 -7.92
C THR A 65 -29.37 -13.66 -6.72
N ARG A 66 -30.44 -13.71 -5.91
CA ARG A 66 -30.55 -12.88 -4.70
C ARG A 66 -29.40 -13.13 -3.71
N ARG A 67 -29.00 -14.38 -3.51
CA ARG A 67 -27.85 -14.71 -2.64
C ARG A 67 -26.54 -14.16 -3.20
N ALA A 68 -26.34 -14.25 -4.51
CA ALA A 68 -25.18 -13.67 -5.18
C ALA A 68 -25.14 -12.15 -5.01
N ASP A 69 -26.27 -11.45 -5.17
CA ASP A 69 -26.36 -9.99 -4.97
C ASP A 69 -26.08 -9.58 -3.53
N GLU A 70 -26.56 -10.34 -2.54
CA GLU A 70 -26.26 -10.10 -1.13
C GLU A 70 -24.76 -10.27 -0.83
N ILE A 71 -24.13 -11.32 -1.38
CA ILE A 71 -22.68 -11.55 -1.26
C ILE A 71 -21.90 -10.44 -1.94
N ALA A 72 -22.33 -10.01 -3.12
CA ALA A 72 -21.71 -8.93 -3.88
C ALA A 72 -21.75 -7.59 -3.11
N LYS A 73 -22.92 -7.24 -2.57
CA LYS A 73 -23.08 -6.05 -1.72
C LYS A 73 -22.20 -6.12 -0.47
N PHE A 74 -22.12 -7.30 0.16
CA PHE A 74 -21.29 -7.51 1.33
C PHE A 74 -19.79 -7.32 1.04
N ILE A 75 -19.31 -7.89 -0.07
CA ILE A 75 -17.93 -7.71 -0.56
C ILE A 75 -17.66 -6.23 -0.83
N LYS A 76 -18.54 -5.57 -1.59
CA LYS A 76 -18.41 -4.15 -1.94
C LYS A 76 -18.30 -3.26 -0.70
N ASN A 77 -19.09 -3.52 0.33
CA ASN A 77 -19.06 -2.75 1.58
C ASN A 77 -17.80 -2.97 2.42
N ARG A 78 -17.05 -4.05 2.17
CA ARG A 78 -15.84 -4.44 2.93
C ARG A 78 -14.53 -4.16 2.20
N SER A 79 -14.60 -3.85 0.90
CA SER A 79 -13.49 -3.37 0.07
C SER A 79 -13.73 -1.93 -0.42
N PRO A 80 -13.81 -0.92 0.48
CA PRO A 80 -14.16 0.46 0.09
C PRO A 80 -13.09 1.15 -0.78
N SER A 81 -11.83 0.70 -0.72
CA SER A 81 -10.70 1.29 -1.47
C SER A 81 -10.35 0.54 -2.75
N ALA A 82 -11.03 -0.56 -3.01
CA ALA A 82 -10.68 -1.42 -4.11
C ALA A 82 -11.41 -0.85 -5.34
N GLU A 83 -10.64 -0.39 -6.34
CA GLU A 83 -11.16 0.14 -7.59
C GLU A 83 -12.28 -0.76 -8.13
N ARG A 84 -13.21 -0.16 -8.91
CA ARG A 84 -14.52 -0.70 -9.35
C ARG A 84 -14.52 -2.18 -9.81
N ASP A 85 -13.36 -2.77 -10.10
CA ASP A 85 -13.17 -4.11 -10.64
C ASP A 85 -12.92 -5.23 -9.59
N SER A 86 -12.25 -4.94 -8.49
CA SER A 86 -11.78 -5.94 -7.51
C SER A 86 -12.88 -6.79 -6.86
N GLY A 87 -13.98 -6.16 -6.41
CA GLY A 87 -15.15 -6.86 -5.88
C GLY A 87 -15.87 -7.68 -6.96
N HIS A 88 -15.93 -7.16 -8.19
CA HIS A 88 -16.44 -7.88 -9.35
C HIS A 88 -15.58 -9.10 -9.69
N GLN A 89 -14.26 -8.99 -9.55
CA GLN A 89 -13.31 -10.06 -9.80
C GLN A 89 -13.36 -11.14 -8.72
N LEU A 90 -13.53 -10.76 -7.44
CA LEU A 90 -13.83 -11.72 -6.36
C LEU A 90 -15.10 -12.50 -6.67
N ILE A 91 -16.18 -11.80 -7.01
CA ILE A 91 -17.47 -12.41 -7.37
C ILE A 91 -17.31 -13.29 -8.60
N ARG A 92 -16.55 -12.86 -9.61
CA ARG A 92 -16.30 -13.63 -10.84
C ARG A 92 -15.52 -14.91 -10.54
N THR A 93 -14.44 -14.83 -9.77
CA THR A 93 -13.62 -15.98 -9.38
C THR A 93 -14.42 -16.95 -8.50
N LEU A 94 -15.16 -16.43 -7.51
CA LEU A 94 -16.08 -17.22 -6.69
C LEU A 94 -17.18 -17.86 -7.54
N SER A 95 -17.79 -17.13 -8.48
CA SER A 95 -18.85 -17.66 -9.32
C SER A 95 -18.36 -18.77 -10.24
N LYS A 96 -17.18 -18.64 -10.86
CA LYS A 96 -16.59 -19.72 -11.67
C LYS A 96 -16.31 -20.98 -10.84
N LYS A 97 -15.83 -20.81 -9.61
CA LYS A 97 -15.49 -21.92 -8.70
C LYS A 97 -16.73 -22.56 -8.05
N ILE A 98 -17.78 -21.77 -7.75
CA ILE A 98 -19.01 -22.20 -7.07
C ILE A 98 -20.10 -22.68 -8.06
N VAL A 99 -20.22 -22.08 -9.24
CA VAL A 99 -21.30 -22.34 -10.21
C VAL A 99 -20.92 -23.41 -11.23
N GLY A 100 -19.62 -23.65 -11.45
CA GLY A 100 -19.15 -24.84 -12.16
C GLY A 100 -19.15 -24.74 -13.69
N GLU A 101 -17.97 -24.52 -14.26
CA GLU A 101 -17.59 -25.06 -15.57
C GLU A 101 -16.42 -26.05 -15.47
N SER A 102 -15.89 -26.31 -14.26
CA SER A 102 -14.75 -27.21 -14.07
C SER A 102 -15.19 -28.50 -13.37
N PRO A 103 -14.88 -29.69 -13.92
CA PRO A 103 -15.25 -31.00 -13.37
C PRO A 103 -14.43 -31.39 -12.12
N LEU A 104 -13.84 -30.42 -11.41
CA LEU A 104 -12.95 -30.66 -10.28
C LEU A 104 -13.77 -30.85 -9.00
N LYS A 105 -13.64 -32.06 -8.43
CA LYS A 105 -14.32 -32.59 -7.23
C LYS A 105 -14.09 -31.82 -5.91
N GLU A 106 -13.31 -30.75 -5.90
CA GLU A 106 -13.01 -29.98 -4.69
C GLU A 106 -13.56 -28.55 -4.78
N ASN A 107 -14.62 -28.28 -4.01
CA ASN A 107 -15.30 -26.98 -3.94
C ASN A 107 -14.50 -25.88 -3.21
N LYS A 108 -13.24 -26.14 -2.83
CA LYS A 108 -12.38 -25.21 -2.08
C LYS A 108 -11.29 -24.63 -2.96
N PHE A 109 -10.94 -23.37 -2.72
CA PHE A 109 -9.68 -22.83 -3.18
C PHE A 109 -8.53 -23.63 -2.58
N ASN A 110 -7.51 -23.88 -3.39
CA ASN A 110 -6.20 -24.20 -2.84
C ASN A 110 -5.68 -22.96 -2.08
N VAL A 111 -4.63 -23.13 -1.28
CA VAL A 111 -4.15 -22.06 -0.39
C VAL A 111 -3.64 -20.85 -1.19
N GLU A 112 -3.03 -21.08 -2.36
CA GLU A 112 -2.45 -20.05 -3.22
C GLU A 112 -3.53 -19.22 -3.92
N ASP A 113 -4.55 -19.86 -4.48
CA ASP A 113 -5.73 -19.22 -5.09
C ASP A 113 -6.43 -18.31 -4.07
N ASP A 114 -6.64 -18.82 -2.85
CA ASP A 114 -7.28 -18.06 -1.77
C ASP A 114 -6.45 -16.84 -1.36
N LEU A 115 -5.13 -17.02 -1.23
CA LEU A 115 -4.21 -15.94 -0.92
C LEU A 115 -4.21 -14.89 -2.03
N PHE A 116 -4.12 -15.32 -3.29
CA PHE A 116 -4.16 -14.45 -4.46
C PHE A 116 -5.44 -13.61 -4.46
N VAL A 117 -6.59 -14.26 -4.31
CA VAL A 117 -7.89 -13.59 -4.26
C VAL A 117 -7.97 -12.62 -3.08
N THR A 118 -7.52 -13.03 -1.90
CA THR A 118 -7.51 -12.19 -0.69
C THR A 118 -6.69 -10.90 -0.92
N LEU A 119 -5.47 -11.03 -1.45
CA LEU A 119 -4.58 -9.91 -1.69
C LEU A 119 -5.07 -9.02 -2.84
N HIS A 120 -5.47 -9.62 -3.96
CA HIS A 120 -5.90 -8.91 -5.16
C HIS A 120 -7.17 -8.09 -4.93
N CYS A 121 -8.05 -8.57 -4.05
CA CYS A 121 -9.30 -7.88 -3.70
C CYS A 121 -9.11 -6.84 -2.57
N GLY A 122 -7.88 -6.64 -2.09
CA GLY A 122 -7.57 -5.72 -0.99
C GLY A 122 -8.20 -6.11 0.35
N ILE A 123 -8.45 -7.40 0.55
CA ILE A 123 -9.13 -7.91 1.75
C ILE A 123 -8.07 -8.25 2.80
N SER A 124 -8.16 -7.64 3.98
CA SER A 124 -7.27 -8.02 5.10
C SER A 124 -7.53 -9.46 5.57
N PHE A 125 -6.51 -10.12 6.10
CA PHE A 125 -6.66 -11.48 6.67
C PHE A 125 -7.76 -11.58 7.73
N ASN A 126 -7.97 -10.52 8.51
CA ASN A 126 -9.08 -10.46 9.48
C ASN A 126 -10.44 -10.39 8.79
N GLN A 127 -10.58 -9.54 7.76
CA GLN A 127 -11.80 -9.48 6.96
C GLN A 127 -12.07 -10.80 6.24
N ARG A 128 -11.03 -11.45 5.71
CA ARG A 128 -11.11 -12.79 5.11
C ARG A 128 -11.63 -13.82 6.12
N LYS A 129 -11.08 -13.86 7.35
CA LYS A 129 -11.58 -14.75 8.42
C LYS A 129 -13.07 -14.53 8.71
N ILE A 130 -13.53 -13.29 8.68
CA ILE A 130 -14.96 -12.96 8.84
C ILE A 130 -15.76 -13.43 7.61
N LEU A 131 -15.27 -13.17 6.40
CA LEU A 131 -15.87 -13.64 5.14
C LEU A 131 -16.04 -15.16 5.13
N THR A 132 -15.00 -15.91 5.50
CA THR A 132 -15.06 -17.37 5.59
C THR A 132 -16.18 -17.83 6.53
N LYS A 133 -16.31 -17.23 7.73
CA LYS A 133 -17.38 -17.57 8.67
C LYS A 133 -18.77 -17.29 8.10
N GLU A 134 -18.95 -16.14 7.46
CA GLU A 134 -20.22 -15.75 6.84
C GLU A 134 -20.60 -16.66 5.66
N PHE A 135 -19.62 -17.07 4.86
CA PHE A 135 -19.83 -17.99 3.74
C PHE A 135 -20.21 -19.38 4.24
N ILE A 136 -19.52 -19.90 5.27
CA ILE A 136 -19.88 -21.18 5.90
C ILE A 136 -21.30 -21.13 6.49
N GLN A 137 -21.69 -20.04 7.17
CA GLN A 137 -23.06 -19.84 7.65
C GLN A 137 -24.11 -19.83 6.52
N ARG A 138 -23.69 -19.49 5.29
CA ARG A 138 -24.52 -19.51 4.08
C ARG A 138 -24.46 -20.86 3.33
N GLY A 139 -23.76 -21.85 3.87
CA GLY A 139 -23.58 -23.18 3.28
C GLY A 139 -22.56 -23.20 2.13
N ILE A 140 -21.63 -22.24 2.09
CA ILE A 140 -20.60 -22.12 1.06
C ILE A 140 -19.23 -22.24 1.75
N ASP A 141 -18.58 -23.39 1.64
CA ASP A 141 -17.24 -23.62 2.17
C ASP A 141 -16.23 -23.68 1.02
N CYS A 142 -15.86 -22.50 0.51
CA CYS A 142 -15.00 -22.35 -0.66
C CYS A 142 -13.58 -21.87 -0.35
N PHE A 143 -13.30 -21.44 0.88
CA PHE A 143 -12.00 -20.90 1.27
C PHE A 143 -11.09 -21.99 1.81
N ALA A 144 -9.79 -21.84 1.63
CA ALA A 144 -8.77 -22.69 2.24
C ALA A 144 -8.79 -22.56 3.79
N PRO A 145 -8.18 -23.51 4.53
CA PRO A 145 -8.04 -23.37 5.97
C PRO A 145 -7.25 -22.10 6.35
N THR A 146 -7.76 -21.33 7.32
CA THR A 146 -7.11 -20.08 7.76
C THR A 146 -5.70 -20.34 8.33
N SER A 147 -5.49 -21.49 8.98
CA SER A 147 -4.17 -21.91 9.49
C SER A 147 -3.13 -21.96 8.37
N LYS A 148 -3.47 -22.56 7.22
CA LYS A 148 -2.58 -22.68 6.07
C LYS A 148 -2.21 -21.34 5.45
N LEU A 149 -3.17 -20.39 5.35
CA LEU A 149 -2.82 -19.04 4.91
C LEU A 149 -1.90 -18.33 5.91
N MET A 150 -2.09 -18.54 7.22
CA MET A 150 -1.23 -17.94 8.23
C MET A 150 0.18 -18.51 8.22
N GLU A 151 0.34 -19.82 7.93
CA GLU A 151 1.64 -20.45 7.68
C GLU A 151 2.35 -19.77 6.50
N ILE A 152 1.69 -19.63 5.34
CA ILE A 152 2.29 -18.94 4.17
C ILE A 152 2.62 -17.48 4.50
N LYS A 153 1.72 -16.76 5.18
CA LYS A 153 1.95 -15.37 5.58
C LYS A 153 3.20 -15.24 6.47
N GLN A 154 3.38 -16.14 7.42
CA GLN A 154 4.56 -16.17 8.28
C GLN A 154 5.81 -16.48 7.48
N GLU A 155 5.73 -17.42 6.54
CA GLU A 155 6.86 -17.79 5.70
C GLU A 155 7.30 -16.64 4.78
N MET A 156 6.35 -15.96 4.13
CA MET A 156 6.61 -14.73 3.37
C MET A 156 7.24 -13.64 4.25
N ALA A 157 6.76 -13.49 5.50
CA ALA A 157 7.30 -12.51 6.43
C ALA A 157 8.73 -12.84 6.88
N LYS A 158 9.12 -14.12 6.97
CA LYS A 158 10.50 -14.51 7.29
C LYS A 158 11.47 -14.21 6.13
N GLN A 159 11.00 -14.39 4.90
CA GLN A 159 11.80 -14.08 3.70
C GLN A 159 12.03 -12.58 3.54
N LEU A 160 11.06 -11.76 3.95
CA LEU A 160 11.19 -10.32 4.00
C LEU A 160 12.01 -9.95 5.23
N LYS A 161 13.34 -9.84 5.08
CA LYS A 161 14.24 -9.29 6.10
C LYS A 161 13.98 -7.80 6.29
N VAL A 162 12.88 -7.46 6.94
CA VAL A 162 12.46 -6.09 7.27
C VAL A 162 12.44 -5.89 8.78
N LYS A 163 12.79 -4.70 9.24
CA LYS A 163 12.73 -4.31 10.65
C LYS A 163 11.85 -3.08 10.80
N ILE A 164 11.06 -3.07 11.86
CA ILE A 164 10.30 -1.89 12.28
C ILE A 164 11.05 -1.23 13.44
N TYR A 165 11.56 -0.04 13.21
CA TYR A 165 12.17 0.84 14.21
C TYR A 165 11.06 1.66 14.84
N ARG A 166 10.67 1.31 16.07
CA ARG A 166 9.56 1.97 16.81
C ARG A 166 10.04 3.09 17.71
N GLU A 167 11.32 3.06 18.05
CA GLU A 167 12.04 4.00 18.91
C GLU A 167 12.32 5.34 18.23
N TRP A 168 12.17 5.40 16.90
CA TRP A 168 12.28 6.65 16.15
C TRP A 168 11.06 7.54 16.39
N THR A 169 11.23 8.85 16.19
CA THR A 169 10.16 9.85 16.32
C THR A 169 8.89 9.47 15.55
N SER A 170 9.03 8.71 14.47
CA SER A 170 7.95 8.01 13.80
C SER A 170 8.36 6.55 13.53
N PRO A 171 7.46 5.57 13.77
CA PRO A 171 7.71 4.18 13.40
C PRO A 171 8.09 4.07 11.92
N THR A 172 9.21 3.42 11.66
CA THR A 172 9.79 3.29 10.32
C THR A 172 10.06 1.81 10.02
N LEU A 173 9.52 1.32 8.92
CA LEU A 173 9.84 -0.01 8.37
C LEU A 173 10.99 0.16 7.39
N LEU A 174 12.05 -0.63 7.55
CA LEU A 174 13.22 -0.66 6.65
C LEU A 174 13.52 -2.09 6.20
N CYS A 175 13.91 -2.23 4.95
CA CYS A 175 14.56 -3.41 4.42
C CYS A 175 16.00 -3.51 4.95
N LEU A 176 16.35 -4.68 5.48
CA LEU A 176 17.66 -4.96 6.04
C LEU A 176 18.66 -5.45 4.99
N ASN A 177 18.18 -6.09 3.91
CA ASN A 177 19.00 -6.59 2.82
C ASN A 177 18.32 -6.33 1.47
N VAL A 178 18.70 -5.22 0.83
CA VAL A 178 18.14 -4.78 -0.46
C VAL A 178 18.55 -5.73 -1.58
N GLU A 179 19.81 -6.20 -1.58
CA GLU A 179 20.35 -7.07 -2.62
C GLU A 179 19.64 -8.42 -2.66
N GLU A 180 19.47 -9.07 -1.50
CA GLU A 180 18.76 -10.34 -1.40
C GLU A 180 17.28 -10.21 -1.81
N LEU A 181 16.62 -9.12 -1.40
CA LEU A 181 15.24 -8.85 -1.81
C LEU A 181 15.14 -8.66 -3.32
N LEU A 182 16.07 -7.93 -3.92
CA LEU A 182 16.17 -7.74 -5.35
C LEU A 182 16.42 -9.07 -6.08
N GLN A 183 17.34 -9.90 -5.58
CA GLN A 183 17.65 -11.21 -6.14
C GLN A 183 16.43 -12.12 -6.14
N ILE A 184 15.69 -12.18 -5.02
CA ILE A 184 14.44 -12.94 -4.91
C ILE A 184 13.42 -12.45 -5.95
N ARG A 185 13.27 -11.13 -6.11
CA ARG A 185 12.32 -10.55 -7.07
C ARG A 185 12.70 -10.86 -8.52
N ILE A 186 13.96 -10.68 -8.91
CA ILE A 186 14.44 -10.98 -10.27
C ILE A 186 14.35 -12.48 -10.56
N GLN A 187 14.78 -13.32 -9.62
CA GLN A 187 14.68 -14.78 -9.76
C GLN A 187 13.22 -15.25 -9.91
N SER A 188 12.29 -14.62 -9.17
CA SER A 188 10.86 -14.90 -9.29
C SER A 188 10.33 -14.51 -10.67
N LEU A 189 10.68 -13.33 -11.19
CA LEU A 189 10.30 -12.92 -12.53
C LEU A 189 10.85 -13.86 -13.60
N ALA A 190 12.12 -14.26 -13.50
CA ALA A 190 12.76 -15.20 -14.42
C ALA A 190 12.05 -16.56 -14.41
N LYS A 191 11.79 -17.12 -13.22
CA LYS A 191 11.11 -18.42 -13.06
C LYS A 191 9.69 -18.42 -13.67
N ASN A 192 9.01 -17.28 -13.61
CA ASN A 192 7.64 -17.14 -14.12
C ASN A 192 7.57 -16.66 -15.58
N GLY A 193 8.71 -16.54 -16.28
CA GLY A 193 8.74 -16.03 -17.66
C GLY A 193 8.30 -14.57 -17.80
N LEU A 194 8.38 -13.80 -16.71
CA LEU A 194 7.99 -12.39 -16.64
C LEU A 194 9.19 -11.44 -16.70
N LEU A 195 10.42 -11.97 -16.66
CA LEU A 195 11.62 -11.16 -16.86
C LEU A 195 11.83 -10.91 -18.36
N VAL A 196 11.78 -9.65 -18.77
CA VAL A 196 11.86 -9.25 -20.17
C VAL A 196 13.29 -8.87 -20.54
N THR A 197 13.85 -9.59 -21.51
CA THR A 197 15.18 -9.35 -22.08
C THR A 197 15.04 -8.74 -23.49
N ARG A 198 14.77 -7.43 -23.56
CA ARG A 198 14.75 -6.66 -24.81
C ARG A 198 16.13 -6.08 -25.13
N GLU A 199 16.40 -5.85 -26.41
CA GLU A 199 17.63 -5.17 -26.87
C GLU A 199 17.78 -3.78 -26.25
N GLU A 200 16.67 -3.06 -26.02
CA GLU A 200 16.63 -1.75 -25.36
C GLU A 200 17.27 -1.74 -23.96
N PHE A 201 17.34 -2.90 -23.29
CA PHE A 201 17.98 -3.00 -21.99
C PHE A 201 19.47 -3.34 -22.08
N SER A 202 19.99 -3.66 -23.27
CA SER A 202 21.40 -4.02 -23.50
C SER A 202 21.92 -5.10 -22.52
N GLY A 203 21.05 -6.06 -22.16
CA GLY A 203 21.37 -7.12 -21.19
C GLY A 203 21.37 -6.70 -19.71
N LYS A 204 21.05 -5.44 -19.41
CA LYS A 204 21.00 -4.88 -18.05
C LYS A 204 19.64 -5.08 -17.38
N ILE A 205 19.66 -5.04 -16.06
CA ILE A 205 18.45 -4.97 -15.23
C ILE A 205 18.22 -3.50 -14.84
N VAL A 206 17.15 -2.93 -15.39
CA VAL A 206 16.75 -1.54 -15.14
C VAL A 206 15.87 -1.49 -13.90
N LEU A 207 16.27 -0.68 -12.93
CA LEU A 207 15.55 -0.46 -11.68
C LEU A 207 15.25 1.01 -11.49
N ALA A 208 13.98 1.36 -11.33
CA ALA A 208 13.57 2.73 -11.06
C ALA A 208 13.29 2.93 -9.57
N ILE A 209 14.13 3.73 -8.90
CA ILE A 209 13.89 4.22 -7.54
C ILE A 209 12.72 5.20 -7.57
N ALA A 210 11.75 4.97 -6.70
CA ALA A 210 10.53 5.77 -6.64
C ALA A 210 10.12 6.04 -5.20
N VAL A 211 9.51 7.21 -5.01
CA VAL A 211 8.84 7.60 -3.78
C VAL A 211 7.38 7.94 -4.06
N ASP A 212 6.51 7.46 -3.19
CA ASP A 212 5.09 7.81 -3.17
C ASP A 212 4.71 8.33 -1.79
N LYS A 213 4.33 9.61 -1.73
CA LYS A 213 3.82 10.26 -0.53
C LYS A 213 2.29 10.24 -0.55
N GLY A 214 1.71 9.37 0.28
CA GLY A 214 0.27 9.28 0.47
C GLY A 214 -0.26 10.34 1.44
N GLY A 215 -0.40 11.59 0.98
CA GLY A 215 -0.98 12.68 1.77
C GLY A 215 -0.29 12.87 3.13
N SER A 216 -1.08 12.94 4.22
CA SER A 216 -0.58 13.08 5.59
C SER A 216 -0.19 11.75 6.26
N HIS A 217 -0.31 10.63 5.56
CA HIS A 217 -0.29 9.29 6.18
C HIS A 217 1.05 8.57 6.10
N GLY A 218 1.92 8.91 5.14
CA GLY A 218 3.29 8.39 5.09
C GLY A 218 3.94 8.41 3.72
N THR A 219 5.25 8.19 3.73
CA THR A 219 6.12 8.12 2.56
C THR A 219 6.57 6.68 2.35
N LYS A 220 6.37 6.17 1.13
CA LYS A 220 6.83 4.86 0.66
C LYS A 220 8.06 5.07 -0.22
N PHE A 221 9.16 4.43 0.09
CA PHE A 221 10.37 4.42 -0.73
C PHE A 221 10.63 2.99 -1.21
N GLY A 222 10.94 2.84 -2.49
CA GLY A 222 11.10 1.54 -3.09
C GLY A 222 11.64 1.59 -4.52
N PHE A 223 11.55 0.46 -5.21
CA PHE A 223 11.93 0.36 -6.61
C PHE A 223 10.89 -0.38 -7.46
N LEU A 224 10.92 -0.10 -8.76
CA LEU A 224 10.19 -0.79 -9.81
C LEU A 224 11.18 -1.50 -10.73
N ILE A 225 10.85 -2.69 -11.20
CA ILE A 225 11.68 -3.44 -12.16
C ILE A 225 11.21 -3.11 -13.58
N GLY A 226 12.07 -2.46 -14.37
CA GLY A 226 11.79 -2.06 -15.74
C GLY A 226 11.65 -3.26 -16.70
N ASN A 227 12.41 -4.33 -16.45
CA ASN A 227 12.42 -5.58 -17.23
C ASN A 227 11.19 -6.45 -16.98
N THR A 228 9.99 -5.89 -17.06
CA THR A 228 8.72 -6.62 -16.91
C THR A 228 7.72 -6.18 -17.99
N PRO A 229 6.68 -6.98 -18.30
CA PRO A 229 5.68 -6.59 -19.29
C PRO A 229 4.88 -5.34 -18.89
N ASN A 230 4.71 -5.10 -17.58
CA ASN A 230 3.93 -4.00 -17.03
C ASN A 230 4.77 -3.23 -15.98
N PRO A 231 5.79 -2.47 -16.41
CA PRO A 231 6.79 -1.88 -15.51
C PRO A 231 6.20 -0.85 -14.54
N SER A 232 5.12 -0.18 -14.93
CA SER A 232 4.40 0.83 -14.12
C SER A 232 3.29 0.24 -13.23
N SER A 233 3.12 -1.09 -13.21
CA SER A 233 2.07 -1.71 -12.38
C SER A 233 2.35 -1.49 -10.88
N PRO A 234 1.34 -1.17 -10.05
CA PRO A 234 1.49 -1.12 -8.59
C PRO A 234 2.01 -2.43 -7.99
N SER A 235 1.69 -3.58 -8.61
CA SER A 235 2.21 -4.89 -8.19
C SER A 235 3.72 -5.08 -8.45
N ASN A 236 4.33 -4.19 -9.23
CA ASN A 236 5.77 -4.19 -9.49
C ASN A 236 6.55 -3.40 -8.43
N PHE A 237 5.89 -2.52 -7.66
CA PHE A 237 6.54 -1.67 -6.67
C PHE A 237 6.99 -2.50 -5.45
N THR A 238 8.29 -2.51 -5.20
CA THR A 238 8.90 -3.21 -4.07
C THR A 238 9.27 -2.19 -2.99
N ILE A 239 8.62 -2.28 -1.83
CA ILE A 239 8.86 -1.37 -0.70
C ILE A 239 10.20 -1.70 -0.04
N LEU A 240 11.09 -0.72 0.03
CA LEU A 240 12.34 -0.78 0.79
C LEU A 240 12.24 -0.04 2.12
N ALA A 241 11.44 1.01 2.18
CA ALA A 241 11.15 1.73 3.41
C ALA A 241 9.73 2.32 3.43
N LEU A 242 9.16 2.39 4.62
CA LEU A 242 7.87 3.04 4.86
C LEU A 242 7.94 3.78 6.20
N TYR A 243 7.67 5.08 6.19
CA TYR A 243 7.67 5.90 7.39
C TYR A 243 6.60 6.99 7.34
N ARG A 244 6.27 7.56 8.50
CA ARG A 244 5.44 8.76 8.57
C ARG A 244 6.32 9.99 8.51
N GLY A 245 6.16 10.78 7.48
CA GLY A 245 6.97 11.97 7.26
C GLY A 245 6.91 12.39 5.80
N ASP A 246 7.70 13.38 5.48
CA ASP A 246 7.78 13.95 4.14
C ASP A 246 8.86 13.26 3.29
N ASP A 247 8.74 13.49 1.99
CA ASP A 247 9.70 13.14 0.93
C ASP A 247 10.77 14.23 0.73
N ASN A 248 10.97 15.09 1.73
CA ASN A 248 11.98 16.14 1.69
C ASN A 248 13.37 15.57 1.98
N ARG A 249 14.42 16.32 1.59
CA ARG A 249 15.81 15.88 1.70
C ARG A 249 16.21 15.42 3.11
N VAL A 250 15.80 16.14 4.15
CA VAL A 250 16.21 15.87 5.54
C VAL A 250 15.61 14.55 6.03
N GLU A 251 14.34 14.31 5.75
CA GLU A 251 13.68 13.04 6.08
C GLU A 251 14.25 11.89 5.24
N LEU A 252 14.48 12.09 3.93
CA LEU A 252 15.09 11.05 3.10
C LEU A 252 16.48 10.64 3.61
N GLU A 253 17.36 11.59 3.95
CA GLU A 253 18.70 11.32 4.50
C GLU A 253 18.63 10.57 5.83
N SER A 254 17.85 11.11 6.78
CA SER A 254 17.78 10.56 8.13
C SER A 254 17.10 9.19 8.21
N ARG A 255 16.13 8.92 7.33
CA ARG A 255 15.35 7.67 7.34
C ARG A 255 15.92 6.59 6.44
N LEU A 256 16.52 6.96 5.31
CA LEU A 256 16.88 6.01 4.25
C LEU A 256 18.37 5.73 4.16
N GLY A 257 19.24 6.39 4.94
CA GLY A 257 20.71 6.24 4.85
C GLY A 257 21.18 4.79 4.67
N HIS A 258 20.76 3.88 5.56
CA HIS A 258 21.09 2.46 5.48
C HIS A 258 20.63 1.77 4.19
N VAL A 259 19.46 2.13 3.67
CA VAL A 259 18.91 1.57 2.43
C VAL A 259 19.64 2.14 1.23
N LEU A 260 19.92 3.44 1.22
CA LEU A 260 20.65 4.11 0.15
C LEU A 260 22.08 3.60 0.04
N ASP A 261 22.76 3.37 1.16
CA ASP A 261 24.12 2.84 1.15
C ASP A 261 24.15 1.44 0.53
N GLN A 262 23.21 0.56 0.86
CA GLN A 262 23.10 -0.73 0.18
C GLN A 262 22.85 -0.59 -1.33
N ILE A 263 21.98 0.34 -1.75
CA ILE A 263 21.71 0.56 -3.17
C ILE A 263 22.98 0.98 -3.93
N LYS A 264 23.86 1.79 -3.33
CA LYS A 264 25.12 2.23 -3.97
C LYS A 264 26.07 1.06 -4.27
N GLU A 265 26.07 0.05 -3.41
CA GLU A 265 26.96 -1.11 -3.56
C GLU A 265 26.45 -2.12 -4.60
N ILE A 266 25.15 -2.10 -4.91
CA ILE A 266 24.52 -3.04 -5.85
C ILE A 266 24.72 -2.57 -7.30
N ASN A 267 25.72 -3.15 -7.97
CA ASN A 267 26.06 -2.87 -9.36
C ASN A 267 25.75 -4.02 -10.32
N GLN A 268 25.58 -5.24 -9.79
CA GLN A 268 25.30 -6.45 -10.55
C GLN A 268 24.36 -7.35 -9.74
N ILE A 269 23.57 -8.17 -10.42
CA ILE A 269 22.77 -9.23 -9.77
C ILE A 269 22.92 -10.53 -10.54
N THR A 270 22.91 -11.64 -9.80
CA THR A 270 23.01 -12.98 -10.36
C THR A 270 21.72 -13.77 -10.15
N TYR A 271 21.23 -14.41 -11.21
CA TYR A 271 19.99 -15.17 -11.21
C TYR A 271 20.04 -16.33 -12.22
N ILE A 272 19.14 -17.30 -12.04
CA ILE A 272 19.02 -18.46 -12.92
C ILE A 272 17.90 -18.20 -13.94
N LEU A 273 18.25 -18.29 -15.22
CA LEU A 273 17.32 -18.22 -16.35
C LEU A 273 17.52 -19.47 -17.23
N ASN A 274 16.45 -20.24 -17.44
CA ASN A 274 16.48 -21.47 -18.25
C ASN A 274 17.61 -22.45 -17.83
N GLY A 275 17.85 -22.58 -16.52
CA GLY A 275 18.87 -23.46 -15.95
C GLY A 275 20.31 -22.93 -16.04
N LYS A 276 20.53 -21.73 -16.58
CA LYS A 276 21.84 -21.08 -16.64
C LYS A 276 21.91 -19.92 -15.65
N GLU A 277 23.05 -19.80 -14.99
CA GLU A 277 23.38 -18.63 -14.17
C GLU A 277 23.74 -17.44 -15.07
N ILE A 278 23.06 -16.32 -14.85
CA ILE A 278 23.22 -15.07 -15.58
C ILE A 278 23.61 -14.00 -14.57
N ALA A 279 24.70 -13.28 -14.86
CA ALA A 279 25.09 -12.09 -14.13
C ALA A 279 24.78 -10.86 -14.99
N SER A 280 23.92 -9.97 -14.50
CA SER A 280 23.49 -8.77 -15.23
C SER A 280 23.84 -7.52 -14.43
N GLU A 281 24.39 -6.51 -15.11
CA GLU A 281 24.58 -5.18 -14.54
C GLU A 281 23.25 -4.54 -14.18
N ILE A 282 23.28 -3.73 -13.11
CA ILE A 282 22.14 -2.96 -12.64
C ILE A 282 22.22 -1.55 -13.18
N GLN A 283 21.14 -1.09 -13.80
CA GLN A 283 20.96 0.29 -14.20
C GLN A 283 19.91 0.95 -13.31
N TRP A 284 20.38 1.74 -12.34
CA TRP A 284 19.51 2.54 -11.50
C TRP A 284 18.99 3.76 -12.27
N MET A 285 17.70 4.03 -12.10
CA MET A 285 16.97 5.20 -12.61
C MET A 285 16.22 5.85 -11.45
N LEU A 286 15.94 7.14 -11.57
CA LEU A 286 15.13 7.88 -10.61
C LEU A 286 13.80 8.28 -11.26
N THR A 287 12.69 7.99 -10.59
CA THR A 287 11.35 8.35 -11.04
C THR A 287 10.51 8.89 -9.89
N GLY A 288 9.53 9.73 -10.21
CA GLY A 288 8.61 10.33 -9.26
C GLY A 288 8.20 11.74 -9.69
N ASP A 289 7.50 12.44 -8.81
CA ASP A 289 7.20 13.84 -9.06
C ASP A 289 8.47 14.71 -8.99
N VAL A 290 8.38 15.91 -9.58
CA VAL A 290 9.52 16.83 -9.67
C VAL A 290 10.01 17.30 -8.29
N LYS A 291 9.14 17.32 -7.28
CA LYS A 291 9.49 17.73 -5.92
C LYS A 291 10.39 16.68 -5.26
N PHE A 292 10.01 15.41 -5.37
CA PHE A 292 10.82 14.29 -4.92
C PHE A 292 12.15 14.25 -5.68
N ILE A 293 12.13 14.29 -7.02
CA ILE A 293 13.34 14.26 -7.85
C ILE A 293 14.28 15.39 -7.44
N GLY A 294 13.75 16.61 -7.29
CA GLY A 294 14.53 17.77 -6.86
C GLY A 294 15.14 17.57 -5.47
N SER A 295 14.35 17.11 -4.50
CA SER A 295 14.82 16.83 -3.14
C SER A 295 15.92 15.76 -3.12
N PHE A 296 15.73 14.68 -3.88
CA PHE A 296 16.66 13.57 -3.98
C PHE A 296 18.00 14.00 -4.60
N MET A 297 17.92 14.84 -5.62
CA MET A 297 19.06 15.36 -6.37
C MET A 297 19.78 16.53 -5.70
N GLY A 298 19.17 17.17 -4.70
CA GLY A 298 19.70 18.39 -4.07
C GLY A 298 19.38 19.69 -4.84
N HIS A 299 18.41 19.63 -5.75
CA HIS A 299 17.91 20.78 -6.52
C HIS A 299 17.02 21.68 -5.66
N GLN A 300 17.07 23.00 -5.90
CA GLN A 300 16.26 24.01 -5.19
C GLN A 300 14.74 23.98 -5.54
N GLY A 301 14.29 22.99 -6.31
CA GLY A 301 12.90 22.83 -6.73
C GLY A 301 12.35 23.99 -7.57
N SER A 302 11.05 24.25 -7.44
CA SER A 302 10.34 25.30 -8.21
C SER A 302 10.73 26.72 -7.83
N ALA A 303 11.42 26.93 -6.71
CA ALA A 303 11.94 28.24 -6.31
C ALA A 303 13.24 28.62 -7.07
N ALA A 304 13.90 27.65 -7.70
CA ALA A 304 15.14 27.87 -8.43
C ALA A 304 14.96 28.85 -9.61
N ARG A 305 16.06 29.54 -9.97
CA ARG A 305 16.15 30.30 -11.22
C ARG A 305 15.94 29.40 -12.45
N TYR A 306 16.45 28.17 -12.36
CA TYR A 306 16.31 27.11 -13.35
C TYR A 306 15.46 25.99 -12.72
N PRO A 307 14.13 26.00 -12.88
CA PRO A 307 13.24 25.08 -12.15
C PRO A 307 13.29 23.63 -12.66
N CYS A 308 13.82 23.38 -13.86
CA CYS A 308 13.90 22.05 -14.44
C CYS A 308 15.16 21.33 -13.92
N PRO A 309 15.05 20.15 -13.29
CA PRO A 309 16.23 19.40 -12.82
C PRO A 309 17.12 18.92 -13.97
N ILE A 310 16.60 18.90 -15.21
CA ILE A 310 17.26 18.34 -16.39
C ILE A 310 17.83 19.45 -17.31
N CYS A 311 17.31 20.67 -17.28
CA CYS A 311 17.72 21.71 -18.24
C CYS A 311 17.91 23.07 -17.60
N GLU A 312 18.57 23.97 -18.33
CA GLU A 312 18.92 25.32 -17.87
C GLU A 312 17.93 26.39 -18.31
N SER A 313 16.70 26.01 -18.65
CA SER A 313 15.69 26.99 -19.00
C SER A 313 15.27 27.74 -17.73
N THR A 314 15.34 29.07 -17.77
CA THR A 314 14.80 29.93 -16.75
C THR A 314 13.27 29.92 -16.78
N LYS A 315 12.63 30.39 -15.70
CA LYS A 315 11.17 30.56 -15.67
C LYS A 315 10.65 31.43 -16.81
N THR A 316 11.36 32.50 -17.15
CA THR A 316 10.98 33.42 -18.23
C THR A 316 11.00 32.71 -19.59
N GLU A 317 12.06 31.95 -19.88
CA GLU A 317 12.20 31.22 -21.15
C GLU A 317 11.16 30.09 -21.31
N LEU A 318 10.73 29.45 -20.21
CA LEU A 318 9.69 28.43 -20.23
C LEU A 318 8.29 29.01 -20.54
N CYS A 319 8.03 30.26 -20.14
CA CYS A 319 6.74 30.93 -20.37
C CYS A 319 6.57 31.44 -21.81
N GLU A 320 7.66 31.59 -22.57
CA GLU A 320 7.63 32.24 -23.89
C GLU A 320 7.40 31.27 -25.07
N GLU A 321 7.20 29.96 -24.81
CA GLU A 321 7.10 28.86 -25.83
C GLU A 321 8.24 28.83 -26.88
N LYS A 322 9.25 29.69 -26.74
CA LYS A 322 10.45 29.80 -27.57
C LYS A 322 11.67 29.15 -26.91
N GLY A 323 11.44 28.30 -25.91
CA GLY A 323 12.51 27.48 -25.35
C GLY A 323 13.11 26.61 -26.46
N PRO A 324 14.44 26.53 -26.60
CA PRO A 324 15.04 25.64 -27.59
C PRO A 324 14.54 24.22 -27.34
N LYS A 325 14.07 23.53 -28.39
CA LYS A 325 13.80 22.08 -28.36
C LYS A 325 15.13 21.36 -28.09
N ARG A 326 15.53 21.25 -26.83
CA ARG A 326 16.77 20.57 -26.46
C ARG A 326 16.54 19.06 -26.50
N THR A 327 17.33 18.39 -27.33
CA THR A 327 17.51 16.94 -27.27
C THR A 327 18.31 16.56 -26.03
N LEU A 328 18.26 15.29 -25.61
CA LEU A 328 19.00 14.81 -24.43
C LEU A 328 20.51 15.11 -24.47
N ASP A 329 21.08 15.33 -25.66
CA ASP A 329 22.51 15.62 -25.87
C ASP A 329 22.93 17.02 -25.36
N GLY A 330 21.97 17.92 -25.13
CA GLY A 330 22.21 19.26 -24.60
C GLY A 330 21.99 19.39 -23.08
N ILE A 331 21.80 18.27 -22.38
CA ILE A 331 21.62 18.23 -20.94
C ILE A 331 23.00 18.18 -20.28
N VAL A 332 23.48 19.34 -19.84
CA VAL A 332 24.59 19.40 -18.89
C VAL A 332 23.96 19.64 -17.51
N PRO A 333 24.24 18.78 -16.51
CA PRO A 333 23.79 19.03 -15.14
C PRO A 333 24.28 20.39 -14.67
N ASN A 334 23.35 21.29 -14.37
CA ASN A 334 23.68 22.65 -13.96
C ASN A 334 24.03 22.70 -12.48
N GLU A 335 25.30 22.91 -12.12
CA GLU A 335 25.70 23.06 -10.71
C GLU A 335 25.03 24.26 -10.00
N LYS A 336 24.49 25.25 -10.73
CA LYS A 336 23.99 26.52 -10.17
C LYS A 336 22.66 26.43 -9.43
N SER A 337 21.84 25.40 -9.68
CA SER A 337 20.56 25.18 -8.97
C SER A 337 20.58 23.99 -8.02
N TYR A 338 21.74 23.36 -7.89
CA TYR A 338 21.98 22.25 -7.00
C TYR A 338 22.76 22.76 -5.80
N THR A 339 22.18 22.63 -4.61
CA THR A 339 22.82 23.09 -3.36
C THR A 339 23.53 21.97 -2.62
N ARG A 340 23.31 20.73 -3.04
CA ARG A 340 23.83 19.51 -2.41
C ARG A 340 24.07 18.44 -3.48
N LYS A 341 24.92 17.47 -3.14
CA LYS A 341 25.12 16.28 -3.98
C LYS A 341 23.86 15.38 -3.98
N PRO A 342 23.59 14.66 -5.08
CA PRO A 342 22.51 13.67 -5.13
C PRO A 342 22.64 12.59 -4.04
N LEU A 343 21.50 12.05 -3.59
CA LEU A 343 21.49 10.93 -2.62
C LEU A 343 22.13 9.65 -3.17
N LEU A 344 22.01 9.44 -4.48
CA LEU A 344 22.62 8.34 -5.22
C LEU A 344 23.19 8.85 -6.55
N PRO A 345 24.29 8.28 -7.06
CA PRO A 345 24.80 8.57 -8.39
C PRO A 345 23.92 7.87 -9.43
N ILE A 346 22.73 8.42 -9.70
CA ILE A 346 21.75 7.85 -10.63
C ILE A 346 21.85 8.53 -11.98
N MET A 347 21.79 7.75 -13.06
CA MET A 347 21.65 8.28 -14.42
C MET A 347 20.19 8.66 -14.69
N PHE A 348 19.94 9.89 -15.13
CA PHE A 348 18.73 10.19 -15.88
C PHE A 348 18.92 9.69 -17.31
N PHE A 349 17.87 9.04 -17.85
CA PHE A 349 17.76 8.48 -19.20
C PHE A 349 18.98 8.69 -20.12
N HIS A 350 19.70 7.60 -20.38
CA HIS A 350 20.52 7.50 -21.59
C HIS A 350 19.57 7.39 -22.78
N LYS A 351 19.88 8.11 -23.85
CA LYS A 351 19.16 8.06 -25.13
C LYS A 351 19.29 6.65 -25.71
N ASN A 352 18.20 6.05 -26.16
CA ASN A 352 18.26 5.09 -27.26
C ASN A 352 18.24 5.88 -28.57
#